data_AF-A0AAU9VUI1-F1
#
_entry.id   AF-A0AAU9VUI1-F1
#
_cell.length_a   1.000
_cell.length_b   1.000
_cell.length_c   1.000
_cell.angle_alpha   90.00
_cell.angle_beta   90.00
_cell.angle_gamma   90.00
#
_symmetry.space_group_name_H-M   'P 1'
#
loop_
_entity.id
_entity.type
_entity.pdbx_description
1 polymer ?
#
loop_
_entity_poly.entity_id
_entity_poly.type
_entity_poly.pdbx_seq_one_letter_code
_entity_poly.pdbx_strand_id
1 'polypeptide(L)'
;MLRLHFFNQSGVEIAWQSPLENGDQTHVIYDVNCLIRKICSADDVDNCLCENCASDVDKVLKMNHVIVMGLSSFVNHTFKIFAKNRVSEVAKRIYGNEGNFATLNIMIEGLVDTMNVIYLNVIYGFVGLIVLIILLFCYTTFERWRLRRQENDVQMTAYLGQRARRFVLNFFQAVQMLPLVVAEDRTTNEILDGFELDRPQLKLVKLLGTGNFGQVSKAIYGPSQMRVAVKSLKDNAEKEDLENIILELEVMKSLRNHPHVVGHIGHCIEKDPVFIVLEYLPYGDLLGYLRKSRGIEDNYDTGEKDRSSALTEKDLLSFAWMIADGMDYLASMKVVDRDLAARNVLVGENRVCKISDFGLARSLQEDIYTRRTQA
;
A
#
# COMPACT_ATOMS: atom_id res chain seq x y z
N MET A 1 34.89 -37.96 49.83
CA MET A 1 34.75 -36.72 49.04
C MET A 1 34.73 -37.05 47.55
N LEU A 2 33.82 -36.43 46.79
CA LEU A 2 33.67 -36.57 45.34
C LEU A 2 34.31 -35.36 44.64
N ARG A 3 35.05 -35.58 43.56
CA ARG A 3 35.71 -34.53 42.75
C ARG A 3 35.30 -34.69 41.29
N LEU A 4 35.12 -33.54 40.65
CA LEU A 4 34.73 -33.43 39.25
C LEU A 4 35.75 -32.59 38.50
N HIS A 5 36.16 -33.06 37.34
CA HIS A 5 37.03 -32.31 36.44
C HIS A 5 36.54 -32.45 35.00
N PHE A 6 36.25 -31.33 34.34
CA PHE A 6 35.83 -31.33 32.94
C PHE A 6 37.06 -31.27 32.03
N PHE A 7 37.24 -32.28 31.17
CA PHE A 7 38.35 -32.31 30.22
C PHE A 7 38.02 -31.57 28.92
N ASN A 8 36.77 -31.67 28.48
CA ASN A 8 36.25 -30.98 27.29
C ASN A 8 34.72 -30.82 27.40
N GLN A 9 34.09 -30.31 26.34
CA GLN A 9 32.65 -30.00 26.28
C GLN A 9 31.72 -31.23 26.21
N SER A 10 32.25 -32.45 26.26
CA SER A 10 31.45 -33.69 26.27
C SER A 10 32.06 -34.75 27.19
N GLY A 11 33.00 -34.36 28.05
CA GLY A 11 33.90 -35.27 28.74
C GLY A 11 34.20 -34.85 30.17
N VAL A 12 34.00 -35.76 31.12
CA VAL A 12 34.14 -35.51 32.56
C VAL A 12 34.94 -36.62 33.24
N GLU A 13 35.87 -36.21 34.10
CA GLU A 13 36.49 -37.06 35.12
C GLU A 13 35.67 -37.01 36.39
N ILE A 14 35.33 -38.18 36.91
CA ILE A 14 34.70 -38.33 38.20
C ILE A 14 35.66 -39.10 39.09
N ALA A 15 36.10 -38.51 40.19
CA ALA A 15 36.97 -39.15 41.18
C ALA A 15 36.30 -39.16 42.56
N TRP A 16 36.49 -40.23 43.32
CA TRP A 16 35.92 -40.39 44.65
C TRP A 16 36.95 -40.89 45.67
N GLN A 17 36.57 -40.89 46.93
CA GLN A 17 37.34 -41.54 47.99
C GLN A 17 36.65 -42.85 48.37
N SER A 18 37.45 -43.84 48.75
CA SER A 18 36.92 -45.12 49.23
C SER A 18 36.09 -44.93 50.52
N PRO A 19 35.09 -45.79 50.76
CA PRO A 19 34.34 -45.77 52.02
C PRO A 19 35.27 -45.96 53.22
N LEU A 20 34.90 -45.34 54.35
CA LEU A 20 35.63 -45.49 55.62
C LEU A 20 35.40 -46.87 56.26
N GLU A 21 34.22 -47.46 56.05
CA GLU A 21 33.87 -48.79 56.52
C GLU A 21 33.69 -49.74 55.32
N ASN A 22 34.63 -50.66 55.12
CA ASN A 22 34.63 -51.58 53.97
C ASN A 22 34.19 -53.01 54.35
N GLY A 23 33.74 -53.21 55.60
CA GLY A 23 33.66 -54.53 56.22
C GLY A 23 35.06 -55.11 56.46
N ASP A 24 35.13 -56.32 57.02
CA ASP A 24 36.36 -57.04 57.44
C ASP A 24 37.40 -57.33 56.33
N GLN A 25 37.30 -56.70 55.15
CA GLN A 25 38.07 -57.03 53.96
C GLN A 25 38.54 -55.78 53.20
N THR A 26 39.73 -55.87 52.59
CA THR A 26 40.47 -54.74 52.01
C THR A 26 40.20 -54.47 50.52
N HIS A 27 39.51 -55.38 49.81
CA HIS A 27 39.29 -55.24 48.37
C HIS A 27 37.88 -54.73 48.05
N VAL A 28 37.79 -53.49 47.57
CA VAL A 28 36.56 -52.85 47.08
C VAL A 28 36.67 -52.64 45.57
N ILE A 29 35.59 -52.95 44.84
CA ILE A 29 35.42 -52.63 43.42
C ILE A 29 34.28 -51.62 43.26
N TYR A 30 34.32 -50.82 42.22
CA TYR A 30 33.31 -49.79 41.97
C TYR A 30 32.54 -50.09 40.70
N ASP A 31 31.24 -49.88 40.73
CA ASP A 31 30.35 -49.92 39.57
C ASP A 31 29.79 -48.51 39.34
N VAL A 32 29.80 -48.02 38.11
CA VAL A 32 29.37 -46.65 37.79
C VAL A 32 28.30 -46.71 36.72
N ASN A 33 27.11 -46.25 37.06
CA ASN A 33 25.99 -46.22 36.12
C ASN A 33 25.70 -44.76 35.73
N CYS A 34 25.48 -44.52 34.45
CA CYS A 34 25.12 -43.20 33.92
C CYS A 34 23.72 -43.21 33.32
N LEU A 35 22.87 -42.29 33.80
CA LEU A 35 21.49 -42.15 33.37
C LEU A 35 21.24 -40.73 32.85
N ILE A 36 20.58 -40.62 31.70
CA ILE A 36 20.10 -39.38 31.12
C ILE A 36 18.65 -39.19 31.56
N ARG A 37 18.36 -38.09 32.26
CA ARG A 37 16.98 -37.74 32.60
C ARG A 37 16.31 -37.05 31.42
N LYS A 38 15.41 -37.73 30.71
CA LYS A 38 14.50 -37.07 29.75
C LYS A 38 13.39 -36.34 30.50
N ILE A 39 12.90 -35.26 29.90
CA ILE A 39 11.87 -34.35 30.44
C ILE A 39 10.72 -35.14 31.06
N CYS A 40 10.41 -34.88 32.33
CA CYS A 40 9.28 -35.48 33.01
C CYS A 40 8.04 -34.60 32.77
N SER A 41 6.92 -35.21 32.39
CA SER A 41 5.63 -34.51 32.37
C SER A 41 5.26 -34.10 33.80
N ALA A 42 4.71 -32.89 33.96
CA ALA A 42 4.42 -32.28 35.27
C ALA A 42 3.49 -33.12 36.17
N ASP A 43 2.76 -34.08 35.60
CA ASP A 43 1.74 -34.89 36.28
C ASP A 43 2.25 -36.27 36.76
N ASP A 44 3.48 -36.68 36.44
CA ASP A 44 4.00 -38.02 36.79
C ASP A 44 5.49 -37.96 37.20
N VAL A 45 5.74 -37.44 38.41
CA VAL A 45 7.10 -37.26 38.96
C VAL A 45 7.80 -38.60 39.23
N ASP A 46 7.04 -39.67 39.43
CA ASP A 46 7.57 -40.98 39.81
C ASP A 46 7.97 -41.88 38.62
N ASN A 47 7.59 -41.52 37.38
CA ASN A 47 7.88 -42.30 36.16
C ASN A 47 8.70 -41.51 35.12
N CYS A 48 9.77 -40.84 35.55
CA CYS A 48 10.73 -40.25 34.62
C CYS A 48 11.48 -41.35 33.84
N LEU A 49 11.29 -41.43 32.52
CA LEU A 49 12.06 -42.31 31.63
C LEU A 49 13.54 -41.90 31.66
N CYS A 50 14.34 -42.69 32.37
CA CYS A 50 15.79 -42.57 32.39
C CYS A 50 16.38 -43.49 31.32
N GLU A 51 17.18 -42.94 30.42
CA GLU A 51 17.88 -43.72 29.40
C GLU A 51 19.34 -43.88 29.81
N ASN A 52 19.96 -45.04 29.55
CA ASN A 52 21.38 -45.19 29.81
C ASN A 52 22.15 -44.20 28.93
N CYS A 53 23.22 -43.61 29.48
CA CYS A 53 24.10 -42.79 28.68
C CYS A 53 24.68 -43.61 27.52
N ALA A 54 24.83 -43.01 26.34
CA ALA A 54 25.32 -43.71 25.15
C ALA A 54 26.79 -44.17 25.25
N SER A 55 27.51 -43.79 26.32
CA SER A 55 28.91 -44.12 26.54
C SER A 55 29.07 -45.36 27.43
N ASP A 56 30.17 -46.11 27.22
CA ASP A 56 30.55 -47.35 27.95
C ASP A 56 30.88 -47.11 29.44
N VAL A 57 29.96 -46.53 30.21
CA VAL A 57 30.17 -46.17 31.62
C VAL A 57 29.99 -47.36 32.54
N ASP A 58 29.13 -48.33 32.19
CA ASP A 58 28.84 -49.54 32.96
C ASP A 58 30.06 -50.48 33.00
N LYS A 59 31.04 -50.12 33.83
CA LYS A 59 32.31 -50.83 34.00
C LYS A 59 32.62 -51.02 35.48
N VAL A 60 33.06 -52.23 35.82
CA VAL A 60 33.59 -52.57 37.14
C VAL A 60 35.05 -52.10 37.24
N LEU A 61 35.30 -51.13 38.10
CA LEU A 61 36.60 -50.46 38.26
C LEU A 61 37.29 -50.86 39.57
N LYS A 62 38.61 -51.03 39.51
CA LYS A 62 39.49 -51.19 40.69
C LYS A 62 40.13 -49.88 41.15
N MET A 63 39.81 -48.78 40.46
CA MET A 63 40.35 -47.44 40.72
C MET A 63 39.22 -46.52 41.22
N ASN A 64 39.59 -45.44 41.90
CA ASN A 64 38.64 -44.48 42.45
C ASN A 64 38.33 -43.31 41.50
N HIS A 65 38.48 -43.51 40.18
CA HIS A 65 38.13 -42.50 39.18
C HIS A 65 37.65 -43.15 37.87
N VAL A 66 36.86 -42.41 37.09
CA VAL A 66 36.41 -42.78 35.74
C VAL A 66 36.39 -41.55 34.84
N ILE A 67 36.74 -41.75 33.56
CA ILE A 67 36.60 -40.73 32.51
C ILE A 67 35.46 -41.13 31.61
N VAL A 68 34.46 -40.26 31.48
CA VAL A 68 33.29 -40.47 30.64
C VAL A 68 33.30 -39.45 29.52
N MET A 69 33.19 -39.91 28.28
CA MET A 69 33.24 -39.10 27.06
C MET A 69 31.92 -39.21 26.29
N GLY A 70 31.65 -38.28 25.38
CA GLY A 70 30.49 -38.33 24.49
C GLY A 70 29.16 -38.02 25.18
N LEU A 71 29.18 -37.22 26.26
CA LEU A 71 27.97 -36.78 26.95
C LEU A 71 27.22 -35.73 26.13
N SER A 72 25.91 -35.90 25.97
CA SER A 72 25.04 -34.96 25.27
C SER A 72 24.95 -33.62 25.99
N SER A 73 25.07 -32.51 25.23
CA SER A 73 24.89 -31.14 25.73
C SER A 73 23.43 -30.83 26.07
N PHE A 74 23.24 -29.91 27.02
CA PHE A 74 21.94 -29.40 27.49
C PHE A 74 21.00 -30.46 28.11
N VAL A 75 21.54 -31.61 28.52
CA VAL A 75 20.79 -32.66 29.23
C VAL A 75 21.44 -32.95 30.59
N ASN A 76 20.61 -33.28 31.58
CA ASN A 76 21.05 -33.69 32.91
C ASN A 76 21.47 -35.16 32.90
N HIS A 77 22.73 -35.38 33.24
CA HIS A 77 23.32 -36.70 33.44
C HIS A 77 23.43 -37.00 34.94
N THR A 78 22.92 -38.16 35.34
CA THR A 78 22.99 -38.65 36.71
C THR A 78 23.93 -39.85 36.76
N PHE A 79 25.01 -39.72 37.51
CA PHE A 79 25.98 -40.79 37.77
C PHE A 79 25.73 -41.39 39.15
N LYS A 80 25.57 -42.71 39.22
CA LYS A 80 25.46 -43.46 40.47
C LYS A 80 26.69 -44.36 40.60
N ILE A 81 27.41 -44.22 41.72
CA ILE A 81 28.61 -45.00 42.02
C ILE A 81 28.28 -45.98 43.14
N PHE A 82 28.53 -47.26 42.91
CA PHE A 82 28.31 -48.33 43.87
C PHE A 82 29.66 -48.90 44.31
N ALA A 83 29.91 -48.93 45.62
CA ALA A 83 31.07 -49.62 46.19
C ALA A 83 30.66 -51.07 46.51
N LYS A 84 31.28 -52.06 45.86
CA LYS A 84 30.98 -53.48 46.06
C LYS A 84 32.19 -54.20 46.66
N ASN A 85 31.93 -55.07 47.61
CA ASN A 85 32.87 -56.04 48.17
C ASN A 85 32.26 -57.46 48.07
N ARG A 86 32.96 -58.49 48.57
CA ARG A 86 32.47 -59.88 48.50
C ARG A 86 31.17 -60.14 49.28
N VAL A 87 30.79 -59.23 50.18
CA VAL A 87 29.58 -59.32 51.02
C VAL A 87 28.42 -58.52 50.42
N SER A 88 28.67 -57.64 49.44
CA SER A 88 27.64 -56.81 48.80
C SER A 88 26.54 -57.63 48.12
N GLU A 89 26.87 -58.75 47.47
CA GLU A 89 25.88 -59.65 46.86
C GLU A 89 24.99 -60.32 47.91
N VAL A 90 25.57 -60.66 49.07
CA VAL A 90 24.84 -61.23 50.20
C VAL A 90 23.92 -60.19 50.82
N ALA A 91 24.40 -58.95 50.99
CA ALA A 91 23.61 -57.84 51.50
C ALA A 91 22.42 -57.52 50.58
N LYS A 92 22.64 -57.50 49.26
CA LYS A 92 21.58 -57.33 48.26
C LYS A 92 20.54 -58.46 48.36
N ARG A 93 20.99 -59.72 48.46
CA ARG A 93 20.08 -60.88 48.50
C ARG A 93 19.25 -60.95 49.79
N ILE A 94 19.85 -60.65 50.93
CA ILE A 94 19.20 -60.80 52.24
C ILE A 94 18.34 -59.58 52.60
N TYR A 95 18.85 -58.38 52.34
CA TYR A 95 18.21 -57.14 52.78
C TYR A 95 17.57 -56.34 51.64
N GLY A 96 17.68 -56.79 50.39
CA GLY A 96 17.14 -56.10 49.22
C GLY A 96 17.84 -54.77 48.89
N ASN A 97 18.88 -54.39 49.65
CA ASN A 97 19.52 -53.09 49.53
C ASN A 97 20.75 -53.17 48.61
N GLU A 98 20.66 -52.55 47.44
CA GLU A 98 21.84 -52.10 46.71
C GLU A 98 22.21 -50.69 47.19
N GLY A 99 23.22 -50.61 48.05
CA GLY A 99 23.70 -49.32 48.55
C GLY A 99 24.40 -48.54 47.44
N ASN A 100 23.75 -47.51 46.90
CA ASN A 100 24.45 -46.48 46.14
C ASN A 100 25.37 -45.71 47.10
N PHE A 101 26.67 -45.73 46.83
CA PHE A 101 27.65 -45.07 47.69
C PHE A 101 27.72 -43.57 47.40
N ALA A 102 27.51 -43.16 46.15
CA ALA A 102 27.39 -41.76 45.79
C ALA A 102 26.50 -41.54 44.55
N THR A 103 25.86 -40.37 44.48
CA THR A 103 25.08 -39.93 43.32
C THR A 103 25.50 -38.52 42.94
N LEU A 104 25.69 -38.27 41.64
CA LEU A 104 26.13 -37.00 41.10
C LEU A 104 25.26 -36.59 39.91
N ASN A 105 24.80 -35.34 39.89
CA ASN A 105 24.07 -34.77 38.77
C ASN A 105 24.91 -33.68 38.10
N ILE A 106 25.08 -33.77 36.78
CA ILE A 106 25.82 -32.79 35.98
C ILE A 106 25.06 -32.46 34.70
N MET A 107 25.02 -31.18 34.37
CA MET A 107 24.53 -30.66 33.09
C MET A 107 25.74 -30.21 32.26
N ILE A 108 25.83 -30.71 31.03
CA ILE A 108 26.87 -30.27 30.09
C ILE A 108 26.34 -29.03 29.35
N GLU A 109 26.93 -27.86 29.57
CA GLU A 109 26.63 -26.66 28.79
C GLU A 109 27.14 -26.85 27.35
N GLY A 110 26.26 -26.81 26.36
CA GLY A 110 26.69 -26.81 24.95
C GLY A 110 27.12 -25.40 24.53
N LEU A 111 28.11 -25.30 23.64
CA LEU A 111 28.24 -24.07 22.86
C LEU A 111 27.03 -23.99 21.92
N VAL A 112 26.25 -22.93 22.04
CA VAL A 112 25.35 -22.52 20.95
C VAL A 112 26.23 -22.35 19.72
N ASP A 113 25.94 -23.11 18.64
CA ASP A 113 26.69 -23.05 17.39
C ASP A 113 26.81 -21.60 16.91
N THR A 114 27.96 -20.99 17.17
CA THR A 114 28.29 -19.63 16.73
C THR A 114 28.15 -19.50 15.22
N MET A 115 28.30 -20.61 14.50
CA MET A 115 28.04 -20.72 13.07
C MET A 115 26.60 -20.36 12.70
N ASN A 116 25.59 -20.87 13.41
CA ASN A 116 24.18 -20.62 13.07
C ASN A 116 23.80 -19.15 13.25
N VAL A 117 24.33 -18.51 14.29
CA VAL A 117 24.14 -17.07 14.53
C VAL A 117 24.78 -16.23 13.41
N ILE A 118 25.98 -16.61 12.96
CA ILE A 118 26.66 -15.94 11.84
C ILE A 118 25.86 -16.12 10.54
N TYR A 119 25.38 -17.33 10.24
CA TYR A 119 24.55 -17.59 9.06
C TYR A 119 23.27 -16.78 9.03
N LEU A 120 22.55 -16.70 10.16
CA LEU A 120 21.33 -15.88 10.28
C LEU A 120 21.63 -14.40 10.01
N ASN A 121 22.69 -13.85 10.60
CA ASN A 121 23.06 -12.45 10.38
C ASN A 121 23.43 -12.15 8.93
N VAL A 122 24.11 -13.08 8.25
CA VAL A 122 24.43 -12.95 6.81
C VAL A 122 23.15 -12.94 5.97
N ILE A 123 22.19 -13.83 6.25
CA ILE A 123 20.91 -13.88 5.55
C ILE A 123 20.14 -12.57 5.73
N TYR A 124 20.02 -12.06 6.96
CA TYR A 124 19.35 -10.79 7.21
C TYR A 124 20.03 -9.61 6.48
N GLY A 125 21.36 -9.62 6.38
CA GLY A 125 22.12 -8.65 5.59
C GLY A 125 21.74 -8.66 4.11
N PHE A 126 21.65 -9.84 3.49
CA PHE A 126 21.26 -9.97 2.08
C PHE A 126 19.81 -9.55 1.83
N VAL A 127 18.89 -9.93 2.72
CA VAL A 127 17.48 -9.51 2.63
C VAL A 127 17.36 -7.98 2.72
N GLY A 128 18.08 -7.35 3.67
CA GLY A 128 18.13 -5.89 3.80
C GLY A 128 18.68 -5.21 2.54
N LEU A 129 19.73 -5.76 1.95
CA LEU A 129 20.31 -5.23 0.70
C LEU A 129 19.34 -5.33 -0.47
N ILE A 130 18.62 -6.45 -0.62
CA ILE A 130 17.61 -6.63 -1.67
C ILE A 130 16.48 -5.62 -1.51
N VAL A 131 15.99 -5.41 -0.28
CA VAL A 131 14.95 -4.42 0.01
C VAL A 131 15.44 -3.01 -0.35
N LEU A 132 16.68 -2.66 -0.01
CA LEU A 132 17.26 -1.36 -0.37
C LEU A 132 17.35 -1.17 -1.89
N ILE A 133 17.77 -2.20 -2.63
CA ILE A 133 17.83 -2.18 -4.09
C ILE A 133 16.43 -1.97 -4.69
N ILE A 134 15.41 -2.67 -4.16
CA ILE A 134 14.01 -2.50 -4.59
C ILE A 134 13.55 -1.08 -4.32
N LEU A 135 13.82 -0.52 -3.14
CA LEU A 135 13.45 0.86 -2.81
C LEU A 135 14.15 1.88 -3.70
N LEU A 136 15.44 1.69 -4.01
CA LEU A 136 16.18 2.53 -4.95
C LEU A 136 15.66 2.40 -6.39
N PHE A 137 15.28 1.19 -6.82
CA PHE A 137 14.63 0.98 -8.12
C PHE A 137 13.25 1.66 -8.17
N CYS A 138 12.42 1.50 -7.14
CA CYS A 138 11.15 2.21 -7.02
C CYS A 138 11.35 3.72 -7.01
N TYR A 139 12.34 4.24 -6.28
CA TYR A 139 12.66 5.66 -6.24
C TYR A 139 13.13 6.18 -7.61
N THR A 140 14.05 5.48 -8.28
CA THR A 140 14.55 5.89 -9.60
C THR A 140 13.48 5.80 -10.68
N THR A 141 12.60 4.79 -10.65
CA THR A 141 11.46 4.70 -11.56
C THR A 141 10.40 5.77 -11.28
N PHE A 142 10.15 6.08 -10.00
CA PHE A 142 9.27 7.17 -9.57
C PHE A 142 9.81 8.54 -10.00
N GLU A 143 11.10 8.82 -9.77
CA GLU A 143 11.75 10.06 -10.22
C GLU A 143 11.81 10.14 -11.75
N ARG A 144 12.10 9.04 -12.46
CA ARG A 144 12.00 9.01 -13.93
C ARG A 144 10.59 9.26 -14.43
N TRP A 145 9.57 8.69 -13.77
CA TRP A 145 8.18 8.95 -14.08
C TRP A 145 7.79 10.41 -13.78
N ARG A 146 8.26 10.96 -12.66
CA ARG A 146 8.06 12.36 -12.26
C ARG A 146 8.71 13.33 -13.25
N LEU A 147 9.92 13.05 -13.70
CA LEU A 147 10.64 13.85 -14.70
C LEU A 147 9.99 13.73 -16.10
N ARG A 148 9.55 12.54 -16.51
CA ARG A 148 8.76 12.37 -17.75
C ARG A 148 7.41 13.07 -17.67
N ARG A 149 6.78 13.10 -16.49
CA ARG A 149 5.57 13.90 -16.24
C ARG A 149 5.88 15.40 -16.40
N GLN A 150 7.02 15.88 -15.92
CA GLN A 150 7.49 17.24 -16.20
C GLN A 150 7.78 17.48 -17.69
N GLU A 151 8.39 16.57 -18.45
CA GLU A 151 8.59 16.76 -19.90
C GLU A 151 7.27 16.80 -20.68
N ASN A 152 6.29 15.96 -20.31
CA ASN A 152 4.97 15.94 -20.93
C ASN A 152 4.13 17.18 -20.53
N ASP A 153 4.24 17.61 -19.27
CA ASP A 153 3.67 18.88 -18.81
C ASP A 153 4.39 20.07 -19.49
N VAL A 154 5.70 19.99 -19.75
CA VAL A 154 6.51 21.02 -20.42
C VAL A 154 6.23 21.08 -21.93
N GLN A 155 6.00 19.97 -22.64
CA GLN A 155 5.57 20.04 -24.04
C GLN A 155 4.15 20.62 -24.17
N MET A 156 3.24 20.24 -23.28
CA MET A 156 1.87 20.79 -23.24
C MET A 156 1.85 22.27 -22.80
N THR A 157 2.62 22.64 -21.78
CA THR A 157 2.77 24.03 -21.31
C THR A 157 3.69 24.88 -22.18
N ALA A 158 4.59 24.31 -23.00
CA ALA A 158 5.33 25.05 -24.02
C ALA A 158 4.43 25.40 -25.21
N TYR A 159 3.52 24.51 -25.58
CA TYR A 159 2.52 24.77 -26.62
C TYR A 159 1.49 25.83 -26.18
N LEU A 160 0.98 25.73 -24.94
CA LEU A 160 0.09 26.73 -24.35
C LEU A 160 0.83 28.02 -23.92
N GLY A 161 2.07 27.90 -23.45
CA GLY A 161 2.91 28.97 -22.94
C GLY A 161 3.56 29.83 -24.02
N GLN A 162 3.86 29.30 -25.22
CA GLN A 162 4.27 30.15 -26.36
C GLN A 162 3.16 31.12 -26.78
N ARG A 163 1.90 30.74 -26.60
CA ARG A 163 0.73 31.59 -26.89
C ARG A 163 0.49 32.63 -25.78
N ALA A 164 0.59 32.24 -24.51
CA ALA A 164 0.48 33.15 -23.37
C ALA A 164 1.65 34.15 -23.28
N ARG A 165 2.88 33.73 -23.62
CA ARG A 165 4.07 34.59 -23.53
C ARG A 165 4.12 35.65 -24.64
N ARG A 166 3.61 35.37 -25.84
CA ARG A 166 3.35 36.40 -26.87
C ARG A 166 2.30 37.42 -26.42
N PHE A 167 1.29 36.96 -25.67
CA PHE A 167 0.23 37.82 -25.16
C PHE A 167 0.75 38.79 -24.07
N VAL A 168 1.51 38.29 -23.08
CA VAL A 168 2.09 39.13 -22.01
C VAL A 168 3.13 40.13 -22.54
N LEU A 169 3.97 39.74 -23.49
CA LEU A 169 4.97 40.65 -24.09
C LEU A 169 4.31 41.77 -24.91
N ASN A 170 3.27 41.45 -25.70
CA ASN A 170 2.51 42.47 -26.43
C ASN A 170 1.70 43.37 -25.48
N PHE A 171 1.21 42.83 -24.36
CA PHE A 171 0.51 43.57 -23.32
C PHE A 171 1.44 44.57 -22.60
N PHE A 172 2.66 44.16 -22.22
CA PHE A 172 3.63 45.06 -21.58
C PHE A 172 4.16 46.15 -22.52
N GLN A 173 4.29 45.87 -23.82
CA GLN A 173 4.74 46.85 -24.80
C GLN A 173 3.64 47.88 -25.15
N ALA A 174 2.36 47.56 -24.93
CA ALA A 174 1.23 48.47 -25.12
C ALA A 174 0.98 49.42 -23.93
N VAL A 175 1.48 49.10 -22.73
CA VAL A 175 1.16 49.84 -21.49
C VAL A 175 2.19 50.93 -21.15
N GLN A 176 3.31 51.05 -21.87
CA GLN A 176 4.38 51.98 -21.53
C GLN A 176 4.43 53.26 -22.39
N MET A 177 3.28 53.83 -22.78
CA MET A 177 3.22 55.20 -23.29
C MET A 177 1.92 55.91 -22.89
N LEU A 178 2.11 57.00 -22.12
CA LEU A 178 1.22 58.14 -21.82
C LEU A 178 0.33 58.13 -20.55
N PRO A 179 0.09 59.33 -19.97
CA PRO A 179 0.14 59.55 -18.53
C PRO A 179 -1.23 59.79 -17.86
N LEU A 180 -1.21 59.51 -16.56
CA LEU A 180 -2.00 60.04 -15.45
C LEU A 180 -2.98 61.20 -15.77
N VAL A 181 -4.27 60.88 -15.96
CA VAL A 181 -5.37 61.79 -15.65
C VAL A 181 -6.45 61.00 -14.93
N VAL A 182 -6.67 61.39 -13.68
CA VAL A 182 -7.79 60.98 -12.84
C VAL A 182 -9.03 61.73 -13.33
N ALA A 183 -10.01 61.01 -13.86
CA ALA A 183 -11.39 61.48 -13.96
C ALA A 183 -12.34 60.28 -14.03
N GLU A 184 -13.35 60.37 -13.18
CA GLU A 184 -14.41 59.42 -12.88
C GLU A 184 -15.32 59.23 -14.11
N ASP A 185 -15.41 58.02 -14.65
CA ASP A 185 -16.58 57.61 -15.44
C ASP A 185 -16.84 56.10 -15.33
N ARG A 186 -18.11 55.76 -15.15
CA ARG A 186 -18.63 54.39 -15.07
C ARG A 186 -18.84 53.91 -16.49
N THR A 187 -17.92 53.12 -17.03
CA THR A 187 -18.14 52.15 -18.12
C THR A 187 -16.82 51.43 -18.41
N THR A 188 -16.89 50.20 -18.94
CA THR A 188 -15.76 49.33 -19.35
C THR A 188 -15.02 48.58 -18.23
N ASN A 189 -15.71 47.61 -17.61
CA ASN A 189 -15.06 46.37 -17.15
C ASN A 189 -15.11 45.34 -18.29
N GLU A 190 -14.43 45.62 -19.41
CA GLU A 190 -14.08 44.60 -20.40
C GLU A 190 -12.62 44.22 -20.17
N ILE A 191 -12.38 43.45 -19.11
CA ILE A 191 -11.23 42.56 -19.09
C ILE A 191 -11.58 41.48 -20.12
N LEU A 192 -10.99 41.55 -21.31
CA LEU A 192 -11.12 40.51 -22.34
C LEU A 192 -10.93 39.14 -21.70
N ASP A 193 -12.03 38.41 -21.53
CA ASP A 193 -12.01 37.09 -20.94
C ASP A 193 -11.28 36.17 -21.93
N GLY A 194 -10.07 35.72 -21.58
CA GLY A 194 -9.17 34.99 -22.49
C GLY A 194 -9.69 33.63 -22.98
N PHE A 195 -10.96 33.32 -22.69
CA PHE A 195 -11.71 32.13 -23.03
C PHE A 195 -12.77 32.35 -24.10
N GLU A 196 -12.95 33.58 -24.61
CA GLU A 196 -13.88 33.83 -25.71
C GLU A 196 -13.39 33.20 -27.02
N LEU A 197 -14.29 32.48 -27.69
CA LEU A 197 -13.99 31.76 -28.93
C LEU A 197 -14.65 32.43 -30.14
N ASP A 198 -13.94 32.42 -31.27
CA ASP A 198 -14.46 32.83 -32.57
C ASP A 198 -15.58 31.89 -33.05
N ARG A 199 -16.85 32.27 -32.82
CA ARG A 199 -18.06 31.48 -33.12
C ARG A 199 -18.09 30.93 -34.56
N PRO A 200 -17.77 31.70 -35.61
CA PRO A 200 -17.62 31.18 -36.99
C PRO A 200 -16.72 29.95 -37.16
N GLN A 201 -15.73 29.75 -36.27
CA GLN A 201 -14.86 28.58 -36.29
C GLN A 201 -15.44 27.36 -35.57
N LEU A 202 -16.58 27.52 -34.89
CA LEU A 202 -17.29 26.44 -34.20
C LEU A 202 -18.40 25.89 -35.10
N LYS A 203 -18.26 24.63 -35.51
CA LYS A 203 -19.20 23.93 -36.39
C LYS A 203 -19.87 22.80 -35.62
N LEU A 204 -21.15 22.95 -35.30
CA LEU A 204 -21.95 21.89 -34.69
C LEU A 204 -22.08 20.71 -35.66
N VAL A 205 -21.93 19.49 -35.15
CA VAL A 205 -21.92 18.24 -35.94
C VAL A 205 -23.12 17.36 -35.61
N LYS A 206 -23.35 17.09 -34.32
CA LYS A 206 -24.36 16.13 -33.88
C LYS A 206 -24.86 16.48 -32.48
N LEU A 207 -26.17 16.41 -32.26
CA LEU A 207 -26.74 16.45 -30.91
C LEU A 207 -26.34 15.17 -30.15
N LEU A 208 -25.74 15.33 -28.98
CA LEU A 208 -25.30 14.22 -28.11
C LEU A 208 -26.32 13.92 -27.02
N GLY A 209 -27.06 14.93 -26.55
CA GLY A 209 -28.06 14.73 -25.52
C GLY A 209 -28.86 15.99 -25.24
N THR A 210 -30.07 15.79 -24.72
CA THR A 210 -30.97 16.85 -24.26
C THR A 210 -31.39 16.53 -22.84
N GLY A 211 -31.06 17.41 -21.90
CA GLY A 211 -31.37 17.25 -20.48
C GLY A 211 -32.30 18.35 -19.99
N ASN A 212 -32.54 18.41 -18.68
CA ASN A 212 -33.27 19.53 -18.09
C ASN A 212 -32.47 20.83 -18.19
N PHE A 213 -31.13 20.74 -18.16
CA PHE A 213 -30.19 21.86 -18.17
C PHE A 213 -29.74 22.29 -19.58
N GLY A 214 -30.58 22.09 -20.59
CA GLY A 214 -30.29 22.44 -21.98
C GLY A 214 -29.97 21.24 -22.88
N GLN A 215 -29.09 21.47 -23.85
CA GLN A 215 -28.67 20.49 -24.84
C GLN A 215 -27.15 20.49 -25.02
N VAL A 216 -26.60 19.33 -25.35
CA VAL A 216 -25.17 19.15 -25.60
C VAL A 216 -25.00 18.62 -27.01
N SER A 217 -24.17 19.30 -27.80
CA SER A 217 -23.84 18.92 -29.17
C SER A 217 -22.35 18.69 -29.34
N LYS A 218 -21.97 17.67 -30.10
CA LYS A 218 -20.64 17.50 -30.64
C LYS A 218 -20.39 18.59 -31.68
N ALA A 219 -19.21 19.19 -31.65
CA ALA A 219 -18.79 20.18 -32.62
C ALA A 219 -17.32 20.00 -33.02
N ILE A 220 -16.93 20.69 -34.08
CA ILE A 220 -15.54 20.88 -34.49
C ILE A 220 -15.18 22.34 -34.32
N TYR A 221 -14.07 22.61 -33.65
CA TYR A 221 -13.57 23.96 -33.44
C TYR A 221 -12.22 24.18 -34.11
N GLY A 222 -12.12 25.31 -34.82
CA GLY A 222 -10.87 25.84 -35.34
C GLY A 222 -10.27 25.11 -36.55
N PRO A 223 -9.15 25.62 -37.08
CA PRO A 223 -8.48 25.05 -38.25
C PRO A 223 -7.86 23.67 -37.97
N SER A 224 -7.53 23.37 -36.70
CA SER A 224 -7.02 22.07 -36.27
C SER A 224 -8.08 20.97 -36.21
N GLN A 225 -9.34 21.31 -36.50
CA GLN A 225 -10.48 20.38 -36.45
C GLN A 225 -10.62 19.69 -35.09
N MET A 226 -10.44 20.45 -34.00
CA MET A 226 -10.55 19.91 -32.65
C MET A 226 -11.98 19.49 -32.35
N ARG A 227 -12.19 18.24 -31.93
CA ARG A 227 -13.49 17.75 -31.47
C ARG A 227 -13.79 18.31 -30.09
N VAL A 228 -14.96 18.93 -29.94
CA VAL A 228 -15.41 19.56 -28.70
C VAL A 228 -16.87 19.21 -28.41
N ALA A 229 -17.28 19.34 -27.16
CA ALA A 229 -18.67 19.31 -26.75
C ALA A 229 -19.16 20.75 -26.51
N VAL A 230 -20.36 21.08 -26.96
CA VAL A 230 -20.97 22.40 -26.85
C VAL A 230 -22.24 22.27 -26.05
N LYS A 231 -22.27 22.86 -24.84
CA LYS A 231 -23.48 23.00 -24.05
C LYS A 231 -24.17 24.31 -24.45
N SER A 232 -25.47 24.23 -24.73
CA SER A 232 -26.31 25.38 -25.05
C SER A 232 -27.69 25.21 -24.42
N LEU A 233 -28.45 26.30 -24.39
CA LEU A 233 -29.87 26.24 -24.05
C LEU A 233 -30.68 25.56 -25.17
N LYS A 234 -31.90 25.12 -24.81
CA LYS A 234 -32.93 24.68 -25.76
C LYS A 234 -33.66 25.90 -26.34
N ASP A 235 -34.34 25.71 -27.47
CA ASP A 235 -35.10 26.77 -28.13
C ASP A 235 -36.21 27.37 -27.26
N ASN A 236 -36.73 26.61 -26.29
CA ASN A 236 -37.80 27.02 -25.36
C ASN A 236 -37.27 27.43 -23.97
N ALA A 237 -35.98 27.74 -23.84
CA ALA A 237 -35.38 28.11 -22.57
C ALA A 237 -35.89 29.46 -22.04
N GLU A 238 -36.06 29.53 -20.73
CA GLU A 238 -36.47 30.75 -20.03
C GLU A 238 -35.25 31.59 -19.62
N LYS A 239 -35.50 32.83 -19.19
CA LYS A 239 -34.43 33.73 -18.72
C LYS A 239 -33.66 33.14 -17.52
N GLU A 240 -34.35 32.40 -16.64
CA GLU A 240 -33.72 31.72 -15.51
C GLU A 240 -32.72 30.64 -15.97
N ASP A 241 -33.00 29.95 -17.08
CA ASP A 241 -32.06 28.96 -17.65
C ASP A 241 -30.77 29.64 -18.15
N LEU A 242 -30.89 30.86 -18.70
CA LEU A 242 -29.73 31.67 -19.10
C LEU A 242 -28.89 32.09 -17.88
N GLU A 243 -29.52 32.47 -16.77
CA GLU A 243 -28.79 32.79 -15.55
C GLU A 243 -28.07 31.56 -14.98
N ASN A 244 -28.73 30.40 -14.99
CA ASN A 244 -28.16 29.13 -14.53
C ASN A 244 -26.96 28.67 -15.38
N ILE A 245 -27.05 28.76 -16.71
CA ILE A 245 -25.93 28.36 -17.59
C ILE A 245 -24.72 29.31 -17.45
N ILE A 246 -24.95 30.61 -17.18
CA ILE A 246 -23.87 31.56 -16.92
C ILE A 246 -23.22 31.29 -15.54
N LEU A 247 -24.01 30.97 -14.51
CA LEU A 247 -23.46 30.53 -13.22
C LEU A 247 -22.60 29.27 -13.36
N GLU A 248 -23.06 28.31 -14.16
CA GLU A 248 -22.28 27.12 -14.47
C GLU A 248 -20.95 27.47 -15.15
N LEU A 249 -20.97 28.35 -16.15
CA LEU A 249 -19.76 28.84 -16.82
C LEU A 249 -18.77 29.48 -15.83
N GLU A 250 -19.24 30.31 -14.90
CA GLU A 250 -18.36 30.94 -13.91
C GLU A 250 -17.72 29.94 -12.96
N VAL A 251 -18.45 28.88 -12.55
CA VAL A 251 -17.86 27.77 -11.80
C VAL A 251 -16.75 27.13 -12.64
N MET A 252 -17.00 26.82 -13.91
CA MET A 252 -16.02 26.17 -14.78
C MET A 252 -14.77 27.03 -15.03
N LYS A 253 -14.94 28.35 -15.16
CA LYS A 253 -13.83 29.31 -15.30
C LYS A 253 -12.93 29.37 -14.05
N SER A 254 -13.52 29.14 -12.87
CA SER A 254 -12.76 29.11 -11.61
C SER A 254 -11.89 27.86 -11.45
N LEU A 255 -12.20 26.79 -12.20
CA LEU A 255 -11.48 25.52 -12.13
C LEU A 255 -10.22 25.54 -13.00
N ARG A 256 -9.10 25.12 -12.42
CA ARG A 256 -7.92 24.70 -13.17
C ARG A 256 -8.17 23.36 -13.89
N ASN A 257 -7.39 23.10 -14.93
CA ASN A 257 -7.46 21.83 -15.65
C ASN A 257 -7.04 20.67 -14.73
N HIS A 258 -7.84 19.60 -14.72
CA HIS A 258 -7.60 18.41 -13.91
C HIS A 258 -7.84 17.13 -14.74
N PRO A 259 -7.02 16.07 -14.60
CA PRO A 259 -7.16 14.86 -15.42
C PRO A 259 -8.51 14.14 -15.27
N HIS A 260 -9.21 14.31 -14.15
CA HIS A 260 -10.48 13.63 -13.84
C HIS A 260 -11.68 14.57 -13.69
N VAL A 261 -11.58 15.79 -14.23
CA VAL A 261 -12.69 16.75 -14.33
C VAL A 261 -12.74 17.29 -15.75
N VAL A 262 -13.93 17.43 -16.33
CA VAL A 262 -14.10 17.95 -17.70
C VAL A 262 -13.58 19.38 -17.77
N GLY A 263 -12.61 19.60 -18.66
CA GLY A 263 -12.01 20.89 -18.92
C GLY A 263 -12.89 21.80 -19.78
N HIS A 264 -13.03 23.05 -19.32
CA HIS A 264 -13.53 24.16 -20.12
C HIS A 264 -12.47 24.62 -21.12
N ILE A 265 -12.85 24.70 -22.39
CA ILE A 265 -12.00 25.16 -23.49
C ILE A 265 -12.23 26.65 -23.75
N GLY A 266 -13.48 27.07 -23.73
CA GLY A 266 -13.88 28.46 -23.96
C GLY A 266 -15.39 28.58 -24.11
N HIS A 267 -15.86 29.76 -24.51
CA HIS A 267 -17.29 30.03 -24.66
C HIS A 267 -17.57 31.08 -25.74
N CYS A 268 -18.83 31.19 -26.15
CA CYS A 268 -19.34 32.26 -27.01
C CYS A 268 -20.64 32.80 -26.39
N ILE A 269 -20.55 33.86 -25.59
CA ILE A 269 -21.69 34.39 -24.80
C ILE A 269 -22.29 35.69 -25.35
N GLU A 270 -21.58 36.40 -26.24
CA GLU A 270 -22.04 37.68 -26.81
C GLU A 270 -23.28 37.56 -27.71
N LYS A 271 -23.54 36.37 -28.25
CA LYS A 271 -24.61 36.13 -29.23
C LYS A 271 -25.40 34.89 -28.86
N ASP A 272 -26.70 34.96 -29.07
CA ASP A 272 -27.56 33.79 -28.96
C ASP A 272 -27.36 32.81 -30.13
N PRO A 273 -27.48 31.49 -29.88
CA PRO A 273 -27.56 30.88 -28.55
C PRO A 273 -26.19 30.89 -27.85
N VAL A 274 -26.15 31.09 -26.52
CA VAL A 274 -24.92 30.99 -25.72
C VAL A 274 -24.30 29.60 -25.83
N PHE A 275 -22.97 29.54 -25.99
CA PHE A 275 -22.21 28.30 -26.07
C PHE A 275 -21.14 28.22 -24.98
N ILE A 276 -21.16 27.13 -24.22
CA ILE A 276 -20.04 26.69 -23.39
C ILE A 276 -19.34 25.55 -24.13
N VAL A 277 -18.06 25.70 -24.42
CA VAL A 277 -17.25 24.74 -25.18
C VAL A 277 -16.34 23.97 -24.24
N LEU A 278 -16.52 22.66 -24.23
CA LEU A 278 -15.88 21.69 -23.34
C LEU A 278 -15.08 20.67 -24.13
N GLU A 279 -14.17 19.98 -23.46
CA GLU A 279 -13.54 18.81 -24.06
C GLU A 279 -14.56 17.71 -24.38
N TYR A 280 -14.31 16.98 -25.48
CA TYR A 280 -15.19 15.91 -25.93
C TYR A 280 -14.69 14.54 -25.46
N LEU A 281 -15.56 13.77 -24.79
CA LEU A 281 -15.28 12.41 -24.34
C LEU A 281 -16.06 11.39 -25.21
N PRO A 282 -15.36 10.53 -25.98
CA PRO A 282 -15.99 9.78 -27.06
C PRO A 282 -16.83 8.56 -26.64
N TYR A 283 -16.77 8.11 -25.38
CA TYR A 283 -17.49 6.91 -24.92
C TYR A 283 -18.74 7.24 -24.10
N GLY A 284 -19.21 8.48 -24.12
CA GLY A 284 -20.41 8.91 -23.39
C GLY A 284 -20.22 8.86 -21.88
N ASP A 285 -21.32 8.80 -21.15
CA ASP A 285 -21.32 8.71 -19.68
C ASP A 285 -21.03 7.30 -19.16
N LEU A 286 -20.63 7.22 -17.89
CA LEU A 286 -20.21 6.01 -17.23
C LEU A 286 -21.38 5.05 -16.99
N LEU A 287 -22.61 5.55 -16.80
CA LEU A 287 -23.79 4.70 -16.65
C LEU A 287 -24.03 3.89 -17.92
N GLY A 288 -24.13 4.58 -19.05
CA GLY A 288 -24.28 3.98 -20.36
C GLY A 288 -23.11 3.05 -20.71
N TYR A 289 -21.90 3.51 -20.43
CA TYR A 289 -20.68 2.76 -20.63
C TYR A 289 -20.66 1.41 -19.84
N LEU A 290 -21.09 1.43 -18.58
CA LEU A 290 -21.19 0.22 -17.75
C LEU A 290 -22.31 -0.72 -18.23
N ARG A 291 -23.45 -0.19 -18.67
CA ARG A 291 -24.56 -1.01 -19.21
C ARG A 291 -24.14 -1.75 -20.47
N LYS A 292 -23.52 -1.06 -21.42
CA LYS A 292 -22.91 -1.66 -22.61
C LYS A 292 -21.93 -2.78 -22.27
N SER A 293 -21.05 -2.56 -21.29
CA SER A 293 -20.05 -3.56 -20.92
C SER A 293 -20.63 -4.87 -20.37
N ARG A 294 -21.88 -4.84 -19.89
CA ARG A 294 -22.63 -6.01 -19.41
C ARG A 294 -23.46 -6.68 -20.50
N GLY A 295 -23.46 -6.16 -21.72
CA GLY A 295 -24.33 -6.63 -22.80
C GLY A 295 -25.80 -6.28 -22.59
N ILE A 296 -26.10 -5.22 -21.82
CA ILE A 296 -27.48 -4.74 -21.66
C ILE A 296 -27.83 -3.95 -22.91
N GLU A 297 -28.76 -4.46 -23.69
CA GLU A 297 -29.38 -3.76 -24.82
C GLU A 297 -30.60 -2.98 -24.32
N ASP A 298 -30.46 -1.67 -24.20
CA ASP A 298 -31.56 -0.77 -23.88
C ASP A 298 -31.52 0.48 -24.78
N ASN A 299 -32.57 1.32 -24.68
CA ASN A 299 -32.69 2.53 -25.49
C ASN A 299 -31.81 3.69 -24.98
N TYR A 300 -30.81 3.42 -24.13
CA TYR A 300 -29.94 4.45 -23.58
C TYR A 300 -28.89 4.84 -24.63
N ASP A 301 -28.80 6.14 -24.97
CA ASP A 301 -27.74 6.60 -25.88
C ASP A 301 -26.39 6.52 -25.17
N THR A 302 -25.49 5.73 -25.73
CA THR A 302 -24.33 5.19 -25.01
C THR A 302 -23.01 5.60 -25.69
N GLY A 303 -23.01 6.75 -26.38
CA GLY A 303 -21.84 7.29 -27.07
C GLY A 303 -21.53 6.60 -28.41
N GLU A 304 -20.72 7.25 -29.23
CA GLU A 304 -20.48 6.87 -30.63
C GLU A 304 -19.50 5.71 -30.82
N LYS A 305 -18.60 5.46 -29.87
CA LYS A 305 -17.63 4.37 -29.97
C LYS A 305 -18.11 3.14 -29.22
N ASP A 306 -18.30 2.04 -29.95
CA ASP A 306 -18.44 0.72 -29.35
C ASP A 306 -17.16 0.34 -28.62
N ARG A 307 -17.30 -0.20 -27.41
CA ARG A 307 -16.18 -0.86 -26.75
C ARG A 307 -16.20 -2.35 -27.01
N SER A 308 -14.98 -2.79 -27.34
CA SER A 308 -14.58 -4.10 -27.82
C SER A 308 -13.97 -5.00 -26.74
N SER A 309 -14.19 -4.75 -25.45
CA SER A 309 -13.61 -5.60 -24.40
C SER A 309 -14.41 -5.55 -23.09
N ALA A 310 -14.58 -6.73 -22.48
CA ALA A 310 -15.16 -6.88 -21.16
C ALA A 310 -14.38 -6.07 -20.11
N LEU A 311 -15.10 -5.49 -19.15
CA LEU A 311 -14.50 -4.81 -18.01
C LEU A 311 -14.00 -5.81 -16.99
N THR A 312 -12.84 -5.52 -16.41
CA THR A 312 -12.26 -6.27 -15.28
C THR A 312 -12.53 -5.56 -13.96
N GLU A 313 -12.36 -6.25 -12.84
CA GLU A 313 -12.42 -5.63 -11.49
C GLU A 313 -11.42 -4.47 -11.33
N LYS A 314 -10.23 -4.61 -11.94
CA LYS A 314 -9.20 -3.56 -11.95
C LYS A 314 -9.69 -2.29 -12.66
N ASP A 315 -10.49 -2.42 -13.72
CA ASP A 315 -11.07 -1.27 -14.41
C ASP A 315 -12.08 -0.53 -13.52
N LEU A 316 -12.92 -1.28 -12.80
CA LEU A 316 -13.90 -0.70 -11.88
C LEU A 316 -13.22 0.04 -10.72
N LEU A 317 -12.16 -0.54 -10.16
CA LEU A 317 -11.31 0.11 -9.16
C LEU A 317 -10.64 1.37 -9.72
N SER A 318 -10.17 1.31 -10.98
CA SER A 318 -9.60 2.49 -11.66
C SER A 318 -10.64 3.60 -11.83
N PHE A 319 -11.89 3.28 -12.18
CA PHE A 319 -12.96 4.27 -12.29
C PHE A 319 -13.24 4.93 -10.95
N ALA A 320 -13.37 4.13 -9.88
CA ALA A 320 -13.59 4.65 -8.54
C ALA A 320 -12.45 5.59 -8.09
N TRP A 321 -11.20 5.21 -8.36
CA TRP A 321 -10.02 6.04 -8.05
C TRP A 321 -10.03 7.38 -8.81
N MET A 322 -10.30 7.36 -10.12
CA MET A 322 -10.36 8.60 -10.92
C MET A 322 -11.47 9.53 -10.47
N ILE A 323 -12.65 8.98 -10.15
CA ILE A 323 -13.78 9.77 -9.64
C ILE A 323 -13.42 10.37 -8.26
N ALA A 324 -12.80 9.60 -7.37
CA ALA A 324 -12.35 10.10 -6.08
C ALA A 324 -11.31 11.23 -6.20
N ASP A 325 -10.33 11.07 -7.10
CA ASP A 325 -9.30 12.08 -7.39
C ASP A 325 -9.91 13.37 -7.95
N GLY A 326 -10.89 13.26 -8.86
CA GLY A 326 -11.64 14.42 -9.37
C GLY A 326 -12.46 15.13 -8.28
N MET A 327 -13.11 14.37 -7.38
CA MET A 327 -13.89 14.95 -6.28
C MET A 327 -13.02 15.60 -5.21
N ASP A 328 -11.85 15.04 -4.90
CA ASP A 328 -10.86 15.65 -4.01
C ASP A 328 -10.40 17.01 -4.56
N TYR A 329 -10.12 17.06 -5.87
CA TYR A 329 -9.80 18.30 -6.55
C TYR A 329 -10.93 19.34 -6.47
N LEU A 330 -12.19 18.97 -6.76
CA LEU A 330 -13.33 19.89 -6.64
C LEU A 330 -13.50 20.42 -5.21
N ALA A 331 -13.33 19.56 -4.21
CA ALA A 331 -13.36 19.95 -2.80
C ALA A 331 -12.24 20.95 -2.46
N SER A 332 -11.02 20.74 -2.99
CA SER A 332 -9.90 21.69 -2.83
C SER A 332 -10.17 23.06 -3.44
N MET A 333 -11.01 23.10 -4.49
CA MET A 333 -11.49 24.32 -5.15
C MET A 333 -12.75 24.90 -4.48
N LYS A 334 -13.19 24.34 -3.34
CA LYS A 334 -14.41 24.74 -2.61
C LYS A 334 -15.69 24.65 -3.44
N VAL A 335 -15.73 23.71 -4.39
CA VAL A 335 -16.90 23.42 -5.22
C VAL A 335 -17.59 22.17 -4.71
N VAL A 336 -18.88 22.29 -4.40
CA VAL A 336 -19.73 21.14 -4.10
C VAL A 336 -20.56 20.81 -5.34
N ASP A 337 -20.33 19.64 -5.92
CA ASP A 337 -20.97 19.16 -7.15
C ASP A 337 -22.50 18.99 -7.01
N ARG A 338 -22.94 18.37 -5.89
CA ARG A 338 -24.34 18.11 -5.51
C ARG A 338 -25.13 17.14 -6.41
N ASP A 339 -24.58 16.63 -7.51
CA ASP A 339 -25.24 15.64 -8.36
C ASP A 339 -24.29 14.54 -8.87
N LEU A 340 -23.33 14.12 -8.03
CA LEU A 340 -22.39 13.08 -8.40
C LEU A 340 -23.13 11.75 -8.63
N ALA A 341 -23.19 11.35 -9.90
CA ALA A 341 -23.81 10.12 -10.34
C ALA A 341 -23.10 9.57 -11.59
N ALA A 342 -23.25 8.28 -11.88
CA ALA A 342 -22.61 7.66 -13.04
C ALA A 342 -23.02 8.30 -14.39
N ARG A 343 -24.20 8.92 -14.49
CA ARG A 343 -24.64 9.68 -15.68
C ARG A 343 -23.89 11.01 -15.86
N ASN A 344 -23.31 11.56 -14.79
CA ASN A 344 -22.56 12.82 -14.78
C ASN A 344 -21.04 12.58 -14.77
N VAL A 345 -20.60 11.34 -14.99
CA VAL A 345 -19.18 11.01 -15.20
C VAL A 345 -19.02 10.58 -16.65
N LEU A 346 -18.19 11.28 -17.41
CA LEU A 346 -17.92 10.97 -18.82
C LEU A 346 -16.68 10.08 -18.97
N VAL A 347 -16.66 9.27 -20.03
CA VAL A 347 -15.62 8.27 -20.29
C VAL A 347 -14.84 8.62 -21.56
N GLY A 348 -13.54 8.83 -21.39
CA GLY A 348 -12.59 9.26 -22.40
C GLY A 348 -11.79 8.13 -23.03
N GLU A 349 -10.83 8.51 -23.87
CA GLU A 349 -9.80 7.59 -24.38
C GLU A 349 -9.03 6.93 -23.23
N ASN A 350 -8.55 5.71 -23.47
CA ASN A 350 -7.89 4.90 -22.44
C ASN A 350 -8.71 4.68 -21.16
N ARG A 351 -10.04 4.75 -21.27
CA ARG A 351 -11.00 4.58 -20.17
C ARG A 351 -10.87 5.60 -19.05
N VAL A 352 -10.29 6.77 -19.31
CA VAL A 352 -10.20 7.86 -18.33
C VAL A 352 -11.61 8.37 -17.99
N CYS A 353 -11.93 8.45 -16.70
CA CYS A 353 -13.20 9.02 -16.22
C CYS A 353 -13.02 10.49 -15.86
N LYS A 354 -13.97 11.33 -16.26
CA LYS A 354 -14.00 12.75 -15.89
C LYS A 354 -15.37 13.15 -15.36
N ILE A 355 -15.40 13.81 -14.21
CA ILE A 355 -16.62 14.39 -13.64
C ILE A 355 -17.07 15.56 -14.52
N SER A 356 -18.37 15.61 -14.79
CA SER A 356 -19.03 16.57 -15.66
C SER A 356 -20.33 17.09 -15.03
N ASP A 357 -20.95 18.06 -15.70
CA ASP A 357 -22.25 18.66 -15.35
C ASP A 357 -22.26 19.41 -14.01
N PHE A 358 -21.85 20.68 -14.06
CA PHE A 358 -21.82 21.57 -12.90
C PHE A 358 -23.11 22.39 -12.76
N GLY A 359 -24.19 22.02 -13.44
CA GLY A 359 -25.46 22.76 -13.42
C GLY A 359 -26.08 22.88 -12.02
N LEU A 360 -25.69 22.01 -11.09
CA LEU A 360 -26.07 22.09 -9.67
C LEU A 360 -24.89 22.43 -8.76
N ALA A 361 -23.70 22.73 -9.27
CA ALA A 361 -22.55 23.02 -8.43
C ALA A 361 -22.68 24.39 -7.73
N ARG A 362 -22.10 24.54 -6.53
CA ARG A 362 -21.98 25.84 -5.84
C ARG A 362 -20.60 26.05 -5.25
N SER A 363 -20.09 27.28 -5.41
CA SER A 363 -18.89 27.77 -4.72
C SER A 363 -19.23 28.16 -3.29
N LEU A 364 -18.45 27.69 -2.32
CA LEU A 364 -18.66 27.96 -0.88
C LEU A 364 -18.02 29.29 -0.42
N GLN A 365 -17.86 30.28 -1.30
CA GLN A 365 -17.12 31.50 -0.96
C GLN A 365 -17.83 32.38 0.08
N GLU A 366 -19.17 32.37 0.14
CA GLU A 366 -19.95 32.98 1.23
C GLU A 366 -21.20 32.11 1.53
N ASP A 367 -21.57 32.04 2.81
CA ASP A 367 -22.74 31.39 3.42
C ASP A 367 -22.66 29.95 3.96
N ILE A 368 -22.99 29.87 5.26
CA ILE A 368 -23.34 28.68 6.03
C ILE A 368 -24.47 27.94 5.30
N TYR A 369 -24.19 26.70 4.90
CA TYR A 369 -25.18 25.84 4.24
C TYR A 369 -26.32 25.49 5.20
N THR A 370 -27.54 25.96 4.89
CA THR A 370 -28.78 25.49 5.52
C THR A 370 -29.63 24.73 4.49
N ARG A 371 -29.83 23.43 4.73
CA ARG A 371 -30.75 22.60 3.93
C ARG A 371 -32.18 23.12 4.12
N ARG A 372 -32.79 23.71 3.08
CA ARG A 372 -34.23 23.95 3.05
C ARG A 372 -34.91 22.78 2.34
N THR A 373 -35.56 21.93 3.11
CA THR A 373 -36.51 20.95 2.56
C THR A 373 -37.77 21.72 2.18
N GLN A 374 -38.16 21.73 0.91
CA GLN A 374 -39.52 22.17 0.53
C GLN A 374 -40.51 21.13 1.07
N ALA A 375 -41.53 21.62 1.78
CA ALA A 375 -42.60 20.82 2.39
C ALA A 375 -43.74 20.59 1.40
#